data_AF-A0A7S0M0P0-F1
#
_entry.id   AF-A0A7S0M0P0-F1
#
_cell.length_a   1.000
_cell.length_b   1.000
_cell.length_c   1.000
_cell.angle_alpha   90.00
_cell.angle_beta   90.00
_cell.angle_gamma   90.00
#
_symmetry.space_group_name_H-M   'P 1'
#
loop_
_entity.id
_entity.type
_entity.pdbx_description
1 polymer ?
#
loop_
_entity_poly.entity_id
_entity_poly.type
_entity_poly.pdbx_seq_one_letter_code
_entity_poly.pdbx_strand_id
1 'polypeptide(L)'
;FIHVHNRLYLALYDAEQAEIMARHELKLNFLVVPLPKNDTSCDVGEDNEFFKPSSLTEIFKFDEMACTLERKNPTMKLVFCTGVHRPSQVRIAFLVGCHMIMSHGIGFEETHLSFKHFHGLFDRVAPAADGNAVSVSNCWRALCRAKCLNWIDFRKVVAGEREDVPCICMDEYMHYASTLNGDIHLVVPGEFLLFDAPSGSVGSAPWVDEGGRRRFGAAFYADLFEYLGVVLVVR
;
A
#
# COMPACT_ATOMS: atom_id res chain seq x y z
N PHE A 1 -9.99 -15.62 -17.29
CA PHE A 1 -9.22 -14.46 -16.74
C PHE A 1 -10.02 -13.17 -16.82
N ILE A 2 -9.77 -12.18 -15.96
CA ILE A 2 -10.38 -10.85 -16.05
C ILE A 2 -9.32 -9.86 -16.53
N HIS A 3 -9.56 -9.23 -17.68
CA HIS A 3 -8.73 -8.14 -18.18
C HIS A 3 -9.07 -6.87 -17.41
N VAL A 4 -8.05 -6.21 -16.84
CA VAL A 4 -8.26 -5.01 -16.02
C VAL A 4 -7.76 -3.78 -16.77
N HIS A 5 -6.51 -3.81 -17.26
CA HIS A 5 -5.93 -2.68 -17.96
C HIS A 5 -4.73 -3.12 -18.81
N ASN A 6 -4.66 -2.69 -20.07
CA ASN A 6 -3.55 -2.96 -20.98
C ASN A 6 -3.10 -4.44 -20.97
N ARG A 7 -1.96 -4.75 -20.31
CA ARG A 7 -1.36 -6.08 -20.19
C ARG A 7 -1.58 -6.74 -18.82
N LEU A 8 -2.36 -6.12 -17.95
CA LEU A 8 -2.67 -6.57 -16.59
C LEU A 8 -3.98 -7.37 -16.58
N TYR A 9 -3.89 -8.56 -15.99
CA TYR A 9 -4.99 -9.50 -15.84
C TYR A 9 -5.06 -10.00 -14.40
N LEU A 10 -6.28 -10.31 -13.97
CA LEU A 10 -6.56 -10.97 -12.70
C LEU A 10 -7.07 -12.38 -12.91
N ALA A 11 -6.60 -13.28 -12.05
CA ALA A 11 -7.06 -14.65 -11.95
C ALA A 11 -7.56 -14.93 -10.52
N LEU A 12 -8.80 -15.41 -10.40
CA LEU A 12 -9.42 -15.78 -9.11
C LEU A 12 -9.09 -17.21 -8.68
N TYR A 13 -8.03 -17.75 -9.26
CA TYR A 13 -7.54 -19.09 -9.04
C TYR A 13 -6.23 -19.03 -8.25
N ASP A 14 -5.82 -20.15 -7.67
CA ASP A 14 -4.44 -20.26 -7.19
C ASP A 14 -3.45 -20.23 -8.37
N ALA A 15 -2.16 -20.13 -8.08
CA ALA A 15 -1.14 -19.96 -9.12
C ALA A 15 -1.05 -21.16 -10.06
N GLU A 16 -1.25 -22.39 -9.56
CA GLU A 16 -1.17 -23.63 -10.35
C GLU A 16 -2.36 -23.72 -11.31
N GLN A 17 -3.56 -23.49 -10.79
CA GLN A 17 -4.79 -23.42 -11.59
C GLN A 17 -4.74 -22.29 -12.62
N ALA A 18 -4.24 -21.11 -12.23
CA ALA A 18 -4.08 -19.99 -13.14
C ALA A 18 -3.08 -20.31 -14.25
N GLU A 19 -2.00 -21.03 -13.97
CA GLU A 19 -1.04 -21.43 -14.99
C GLU A 19 -1.67 -22.41 -16.01
N ILE A 20 -2.38 -23.43 -15.52
CA ILE A 20 -3.09 -24.39 -16.38
C ILE A 20 -4.10 -23.65 -17.26
N MET A 21 -4.92 -22.78 -16.67
CA MET A 21 -5.94 -22.03 -17.41
C MET A 21 -5.31 -21.04 -18.39
N ALA A 22 -4.21 -20.39 -18.04
CA ALA A 22 -3.55 -19.42 -18.89
C ALA A 22 -2.98 -20.06 -20.16
N ARG A 23 -2.44 -21.29 -20.05
CA ARG A 23 -1.99 -22.09 -21.21
C ARG A 23 -3.12 -22.38 -22.19
N HIS A 24 -4.35 -22.56 -21.70
CA HIS A 24 -5.51 -22.89 -22.53
C HIS A 24 -6.27 -21.65 -23.06
N GLU A 25 -6.51 -20.63 -22.22
CA GLU A 25 -7.33 -19.47 -22.57
C GLU A 25 -6.57 -18.35 -23.29
N LEU A 26 -5.36 -18.01 -22.82
CA LEU A 26 -4.72 -16.75 -23.24
C LEU A 26 -4.02 -16.85 -24.60
N LYS A 27 -3.73 -18.08 -25.08
CA LYS A 27 -3.09 -18.39 -26.39
C LYS A 27 -1.85 -17.55 -26.75
N LEU A 28 -1.25 -16.86 -25.77
CA LEU A 28 -0.21 -15.83 -25.89
C LEU A 28 0.78 -15.96 -24.72
N ASN A 29 1.92 -15.27 -24.79
CA ASN A 29 2.90 -15.24 -23.69
C ASN A 29 2.33 -14.52 -22.46
N PHE A 30 2.31 -15.20 -21.32
CA PHE A 30 1.87 -14.68 -20.03
C PHE A 30 2.88 -14.98 -18.94
N LEU A 31 2.81 -14.21 -17.85
CA LEU A 31 3.55 -14.45 -16.62
C LEU A 31 2.56 -14.48 -15.45
N VAL A 32 2.47 -15.63 -14.79
CA VAL A 32 1.72 -15.77 -13.54
C VAL A 32 2.55 -15.19 -12.41
N VAL A 33 1.98 -14.23 -11.68
CA VAL A 33 2.64 -13.57 -10.55
C VAL A 33 2.05 -14.15 -9.26
N PRO A 34 2.76 -15.08 -8.59
CA PRO A 34 2.35 -15.53 -7.27
C PRO A 34 2.54 -14.38 -6.28
N LEU A 35 1.49 -14.07 -5.52
CA LEU A 35 1.61 -13.10 -4.44
C LEU A 35 2.30 -13.76 -3.25
N PRO A 36 3.19 -13.05 -2.53
CA PRO A 36 3.72 -13.54 -1.28
C PRO A 36 2.56 -13.88 -0.34
N LYS A 37 2.60 -15.10 0.22
CA LYS A 37 1.71 -15.49 1.31
C LYS A 37 2.00 -14.56 2.47
N ASN A 38 0.98 -13.88 3.00
CA ASN A 38 1.18 -13.08 4.20
C ASN A 38 1.45 -14.04 5.36
N ASP A 39 2.66 -14.00 5.91
CA ASP A 39 3.03 -14.61 7.21
C ASP A 39 2.46 -13.79 8.39
N THR A 40 1.35 -13.07 8.21
CA THR A 40 0.63 -12.46 9.33
C THR A 40 -0.09 -13.58 10.09
N SER A 41 0.70 -14.30 10.88
CA SER A 41 0.30 -15.19 11.96
C SER A 41 -0.24 -14.44 13.18
N CYS A 42 -0.45 -13.12 13.08
CA CYS A 42 -1.18 -12.31 14.04
C CYS A 42 -2.62 -12.10 13.54
N ASP A 43 -3.42 -13.14 13.73
CA ASP A 43 -4.87 -13.15 14.05
C ASP A 43 -5.52 -14.40 13.46
N VAL A 44 -5.11 -15.52 14.05
CA VAL A 44 -5.96 -16.72 14.17
C VAL A 44 -7.11 -16.32 15.11
N GLY A 45 -8.23 -15.82 14.58
CA GLY A 45 -9.38 -15.55 15.45
C GLY A 45 -10.56 -14.73 14.89
N GLU A 46 -10.40 -13.93 13.84
CA GLU A 46 -11.53 -13.19 13.27
C GLU A 46 -11.58 -13.37 11.75
N ASP A 47 -12.57 -14.15 11.30
CA ASP A 47 -13.12 -14.09 9.94
C ASP A 47 -13.75 -12.71 9.71
N ASN A 48 -12.93 -11.66 9.76
CA ASN A 48 -13.41 -10.32 9.48
C ASN A 48 -13.56 -10.22 7.96
N GLU A 49 -14.79 -10.45 7.48
CA GLU A 49 -15.18 -10.32 6.06
C GLU A 49 -14.99 -8.90 5.49
N PHE A 50 -14.50 -7.97 6.30
CA PHE A 50 -14.35 -6.56 5.99
C PHE A 50 -13.02 -6.24 5.28
N PHE A 51 -13.08 -5.26 4.39
CA PHE A 51 -11.92 -4.78 3.64
C PHE A 51 -10.94 -4.01 4.54
N LYS A 52 -9.72 -4.53 4.71
CA LYS A 52 -8.61 -3.78 5.31
C LYS A 52 -7.69 -3.25 4.20
N PRO A 53 -7.59 -1.93 3.98
CA PRO A 53 -6.68 -1.39 2.97
C PRO A 53 -5.22 -1.72 3.31
N SER A 54 -4.46 -2.11 2.30
CA SER A 54 -3.01 -2.27 2.39
C SER A 54 -2.33 -0.94 2.76
N SER A 55 -1.23 -1.00 3.52
CA SER A 55 -0.47 0.19 3.91
C SER A 55 0.22 0.84 2.72
N LEU A 56 0.65 2.10 2.86
CA LEU A 56 1.39 2.80 1.81
C LEU A 56 2.68 2.05 1.42
N THR A 57 3.38 1.49 2.40
CA THR A 57 4.55 0.61 2.19
C THR A 57 4.23 -0.59 1.31
N GLU A 58 3.10 -1.25 1.55
CA GLU A 58 2.69 -2.42 0.77
C GLU A 58 2.29 -2.04 -0.65
N ILE A 59 1.58 -0.91 -0.81
CA ILE A 59 1.22 -0.35 -2.12
C ILE A 59 2.49 -0.02 -2.91
N PHE A 60 3.48 0.63 -2.29
CA PHE A 60 4.77 0.97 -2.92
C PHE A 60 5.55 -0.28 -3.36
N LYS A 61 5.69 -1.27 -2.47
CA LYS A 61 6.39 -2.52 -2.78
C LYS A 61 5.70 -3.30 -3.92
N PHE A 62 4.37 -3.31 -3.92
CA PHE A 62 3.61 -3.93 -5.00
C PHE A 62 3.83 -3.22 -6.33
N ASP A 63 3.79 -1.89 -6.33
CA ASP A 63 4.04 -1.06 -7.51
C ASP A 63 5.46 -1.26 -8.07
N GLU A 64 6.49 -1.23 -7.22
CA GLU A 64 7.89 -1.47 -7.64
C GLU A 64 8.06 -2.88 -8.24
N MET A 65 7.44 -3.89 -7.62
CA MET A 65 7.42 -5.26 -8.15
C MET A 65 6.75 -5.30 -9.52
N ALA A 66 5.54 -4.75 -9.65
CA ALA A 66 4.78 -4.75 -10.90
C ALA A 66 5.54 -4.03 -12.03
N CYS A 67 6.06 -2.82 -11.78
CA CYS A 67 6.89 -2.09 -12.74
C CYS A 67 8.14 -2.87 -13.15
N THR A 68 8.78 -3.57 -12.21
CA THR A 68 9.94 -4.41 -12.50
C THR A 68 9.58 -5.58 -13.40
N LEU A 69 8.43 -6.23 -13.16
CA LEU A 69 7.94 -7.32 -13.99
C LEU A 69 7.55 -6.85 -15.40
N GLU A 70 6.89 -5.69 -15.51
CA GLU A 70 6.52 -5.09 -16.80
C GLU A 70 7.76 -4.75 -17.64
N ARG A 71 8.78 -4.13 -17.03
CA ARG A 71 10.05 -3.79 -17.69
C ARG A 71 10.84 -5.01 -18.13
N LYS A 72 10.92 -6.04 -17.28
CA LYS A 72 11.66 -7.28 -17.59
C LYS A 72 10.96 -8.12 -18.67
N ASN A 73 9.64 -8.00 -18.80
CA ASN A 73 8.85 -8.85 -19.69
C ASN A 73 7.97 -8.01 -20.62
N PRO A 74 8.51 -7.15 -21.51
CA PRO A 74 7.75 -6.11 -22.23
C PRO A 74 6.73 -6.63 -23.27
N THR A 75 6.70 -7.93 -23.54
CA THR A 75 5.74 -8.54 -24.49
C THR A 75 4.73 -9.45 -23.82
N MET A 76 4.89 -9.72 -22.51
CA MET A 76 4.07 -10.71 -21.80
C MET A 76 2.85 -10.07 -21.13
N LYS A 77 1.75 -10.80 -21.01
CA LYS A 77 0.63 -10.40 -20.15
C LYS A 77 0.94 -10.77 -18.71
N LEU A 78 0.78 -9.83 -17.78
CA LEU A 78 0.96 -10.10 -16.35
C LEU A 78 -0.37 -10.55 -15.74
N VAL A 79 -0.35 -11.70 -15.08
CA VAL A 79 -1.54 -12.31 -14.48
C VAL A 79 -1.32 -12.41 -12.97
N PHE A 80 -1.99 -11.55 -12.21
CA PHE A 80 -1.92 -11.59 -10.74
C PHE A 80 -2.99 -12.54 -10.21
N CYS A 81 -2.56 -13.44 -9.31
CA CYS A 81 -3.39 -14.51 -8.78
C CYS A 81 -3.62 -14.36 -7.28
N THR A 82 -4.82 -14.69 -6.83
CA THR A 82 -5.28 -14.42 -5.45
C THR A 82 -5.78 -15.67 -4.73
N GLY A 83 -6.04 -16.75 -5.46
CA GLY A 83 -6.84 -17.87 -4.94
C GLY A 83 -8.32 -17.51 -4.78
N VAL A 84 -9.07 -18.46 -4.22
CA VAL A 84 -10.54 -18.38 -4.08
C VAL A 84 -11.00 -17.58 -2.86
N HIS A 85 -10.08 -17.20 -1.97
CA HIS A 85 -10.41 -16.50 -0.73
C HIS A 85 -10.75 -15.03 -0.98
N ARG A 86 -11.96 -14.61 -0.58
CA ARG A 86 -12.51 -13.28 -0.90
C ARG A 86 -11.64 -12.10 -0.40
N PRO A 87 -11.18 -12.05 0.87
CA PRO A 87 -10.25 -11.01 1.32
C PRO A 87 -9.00 -10.86 0.44
N SER A 88 -8.44 -11.98 -0.03
CA SER A 88 -7.29 -11.98 -0.94
C SER A 88 -7.64 -11.37 -2.30
N GLN A 89 -8.86 -11.65 -2.81
CA GLN A 89 -9.35 -11.12 -4.08
C GLN A 89 -9.54 -9.62 -4.02
N VAL A 90 -10.15 -9.11 -2.94
CA VAL A 90 -10.33 -7.68 -2.71
C VAL A 90 -8.99 -6.98 -2.58
N ARG A 91 -8.06 -7.56 -1.80
CA ARG A 91 -6.71 -7.01 -1.61
C ARG A 91 -5.93 -6.92 -2.92
N ILE A 92 -5.88 -7.98 -3.73
CA ILE A 92 -5.14 -7.90 -5.00
C ILE A 92 -5.79 -6.93 -5.97
N ALA A 93 -7.11 -6.88 -6.01
CA ALA A 93 -7.81 -5.95 -6.88
C ALA A 93 -7.48 -4.51 -6.46
N PHE A 94 -7.52 -4.23 -5.15
CA PHE A 94 -7.09 -2.96 -4.57
C PHE A 94 -5.66 -2.60 -5.00
N LEU A 95 -4.68 -3.49 -4.79
CA LEU A 95 -3.28 -3.26 -5.13
C LEU A 95 -3.04 -3.04 -6.64
N VAL A 96 -3.70 -3.82 -7.51
CA VAL A 96 -3.63 -3.62 -8.96
C VAL A 96 -4.22 -2.27 -9.36
N GLY A 97 -5.34 -1.85 -8.76
CA GLY A 97 -5.91 -0.53 -8.98
C GLY A 97 -4.98 0.60 -8.52
N CYS A 98 -4.30 0.43 -7.38
CA CYS A 98 -3.28 1.38 -6.92
C CYS A 98 -2.12 1.49 -7.92
N HIS A 99 -1.63 0.37 -8.45
CA HIS A 99 -0.59 0.36 -9.49
C HIS A 99 -1.02 1.06 -10.78
N MET A 100 -2.26 0.85 -11.23
CA MET A 100 -2.83 1.58 -12.38
C MET A 100 -2.82 3.10 -12.15
N ILE A 101 -3.19 3.54 -10.95
CA ILE A 101 -3.20 4.96 -10.59
C ILE A 101 -1.79 5.52 -10.53
N MET A 102 -0.88 4.83 -9.82
CA MET A 102 0.47 5.34 -9.53
C MET A 102 1.37 5.30 -10.77
N SER A 103 1.43 4.18 -11.47
CA SER A 103 2.40 3.96 -12.55
C SER A 103 1.83 4.18 -13.95
N HIS A 104 0.56 3.85 -14.19
CA HIS A 104 -0.07 4.03 -15.50
C HIS A 104 -0.79 5.38 -15.64
N GLY A 105 -0.88 6.17 -14.56
CA GLY A 105 -1.50 7.49 -14.57
C GLY A 105 -3.01 7.46 -14.77
N ILE A 106 -3.65 6.32 -14.53
CA ILE A 106 -5.08 6.13 -14.73
C ILE A 106 -5.86 6.84 -13.62
N GLY A 107 -6.92 7.55 -14.00
CA GLY A 107 -7.79 8.23 -13.05
C GLY A 107 -8.67 7.28 -12.24
N PHE A 108 -9.34 7.82 -11.22
CA PHE A 108 -10.25 7.04 -10.37
C PHE A 108 -11.39 6.40 -11.18
N GLU A 109 -12.09 7.16 -12.03
CA GLU A 109 -13.27 6.66 -12.76
C GLU A 109 -12.93 5.48 -13.69
N GLU A 110 -11.83 5.61 -14.43
CA GLU A 110 -11.37 4.55 -15.34
C GLU A 110 -10.89 3.33 -14.55
N THR A 111 -10.12 3.54 -13.48
CA THR A 111 -9.73 2.46 -12.56
C THR A 111 -10.97 1.75 -12.04
N HIS A 112 -11.95 2.47 -11.49
CA HIS A 112 -13.17 1.87 -10.96
C HIS A 112 -13.95 1.07 -12.01
N LEU A 113 -14.04 1.58 -13.25
CA LEU A 113 -14.72 0.90 -14.36
C LEU A 113 -14.01 -0.39 -14.80
N SER A 114 -12.67 -0.41 -14.80
CA SER A 114 -11.86 -1.59 -15.09
C SER A 114 -12.18 -2.78 -14.18
N PHE A 115 -12.70 -2.52 -12.98
CA PHE A 115 -13.08 -3.53 -12.02
C PHE A 115 -14.59 -3.74 -11.89
N LYS A 116 -15.40 -3.40 -12.91
CA LYS A 116 -16.87 -3.61 -12.89
C LYS A 116 -17.33 -5.02 -12.48
N HIS A 117 -16.55 -6.05 -12.81
CA HIS A 117 -16.84 -7.44 -12.44
C HIS A 117 -16.61 -7.75 -10.95
N PHE A 118 -15.96 -6.84 -10.23
CA PHE A 118 -15.61 -6.94 -8.81
C PHE A 118 -16.41 -5.97 -7.93
N HIS A 119 -17.31 -5.15 -8.48
CA HIS A 119 -18.02 -4.12 -7.70
C HIS A 119 -18.77 -4.71 -6.49
N GLY A 120 -19.49 -5.83 -6.66
CA GLY A 120 -20.15 -6.52 -5.55
C GLY A 120 -19.19 -7.09 -4.48
N LEU A 121 -17.88 -7.17 -4.77
CA LEU A 121 -16.85 -7.50 -3.79
C LEU A 121 -16.35 -6.26 -3.04
N PHE A 122 -16.35 -5.08 -3.66
CA PHE A 122 -15.85 -3.82 -3.13
C PHE A 122 -16.86 -3.06 -2.26
N ASP A 123 -18.14 -3.37 -2.39
CA ASP A 123 -19.23 -2.73 -1.63
C ASP A 123 -19.24 -3.11 -0.15
N ARG A 124 -18.37 -4.03 0.29
CA ARG A 124 -18.24 -4.40 1.70
C ARG A 124 -17.19 -3.55 2.38
N VAL A 125 -17.70 -2.73 3.26
CA VAL A 125 -16.99 -1.59 3.78
C VAL A 125 -16.48 -1.92 5.18
N ALA A 126 -15.20 -1.66 5.46
CA ALA A 126 -14.75 -1.78 6.84
C ALA A 126 -15.42 -0.71 7.69
N PRO A 127 -16.02 -1.08 8.85
CA PRO A 127 -16.42 -0.09 9.83
C PRO A 127 -15.15 0.63 10.30
N ALA A 128 -15.05 1.92 10.01
CA ALA A 128 -14.10 2.78 10.69
C ALA A 128 -14.62 3.07 12.11
N ALA A 129 -13.71 3.45 13.01
CA ALA A 129 -14.01 3.67 14.42
C ALA A 129 -15.07 4.77 14.66
N ASP A 130 -15.30 5.64 13.66
CA ASP A 130 -16.30 6.71 13.66
C ASP A 130 -17.66 6.29 13.06
N GLY A 131 -17.82 5.01 12.69
CA GLY A 131 -19.02 4.49 12.02
C GLY A 131 -19.06 4.79 10.52
N ASN A 132 -18.07 5.49 9.97
CA ASN A 132 -17.94 5.64 8.54
C ASN A 132 -17.41 4.37 7.91
N ALA A 133 -17.81 4.17 6.67
CA ALA A 133 -17.53 2.97 5.94
C ALA A 133 -16.45 3.33 4.90
N VAL A 134 -15.23 2.77 5.03
CA VAL A 134 -14.17 2.88 4.01
C VAL A 134 -14.20 1.71 3.00
N SER A 135 -14.46 2.02 1.73
CA SER A 135 -14.45 1.05 0.61
C SER A 135 -13.17 1.12 -0.21
N VAL A 136 -12.93 0.10 -1.04
CA VAL A 136 -11.83 0.09 -2.05
C VAL A 136 -11.87 1.34 -2.93
N SER A 137 -13.07 1.74 -3.37
CA SER A 137 -13.28 2.93 -4.20
C SER A 137 -12.90 4.22 -3.46
N ASN A 138 -13.17 4.32 -2.15
CA ASN A 138 -12.73 5.46 -1.36
C ASN A 138 -11.21 5.54 -1.30
N CYS A 139 -10.53 4.40 -1.10
CA CYS A 139 -9.07 4.35 -1.07
C CYS A 139 -8.43 4.74 -2.41
N TRP A 140 -8.95 4.25 -3.54
CA TRP A 140 -8.46 4.68 -4.86
C TRP A 140 -8.66 6.16 -5.11
N ARG A 141 -9.83 6.71 -4.73
CA ARG A 141 -10.09 8.14 -4.86
C ARG A 141 -9.13 8.96 -4.01
N ALA A 142 -8.87 8.52 -2.77
CA ALA A 142 -7.91 9.15 -1.88
C ALA A 142 -6.49 9.11 -2.47
N LEU A 143 -6.06 7.97 -3.02
CA LEU A 143 -4.76 7.82 -3.67
C LEU A 143 -4.62 8.74 -4.90
N CYS A 144 -5.62 8.78 -5.78
CA CYS A 144 -5.64 9.71 -6.91
C CYS A 144 -5.49 11.15 -6.43
N ARG A 145 -6.22 11.55 -5.38
CA ARG A 145 -6.16 12.90 -4.83
C ARG A 145 -4.78 13.22 -4.26
N ALA A 146 -4.20 12.31 -3.47
CA ALA A 146 -2.87 12.46 -2.91
C ALA A 146 -1.81 12.60 -4.01
N LYS A 147 -1.89 11.79 -5.08
CA LYS A 147 -1.02 11.92 -6.26
C LYS A 147 -1.20 13.27 -6.96
N CYS A 148 -2.44 13.74 -7.17
CA CYS A 148 -2.70 15.06 -7.79
C CYS A 148 -2.17 16.23 -6.96
N LEU A 149 -2.11 16.07 -5.64
CA LEU A 149 -1.54 17.06 -4.72
C LEU A 149 -0.02 16.92 -4.56
N ASN A 150 0.62 16.00 -5.30
CA ASN A 150 2.04 15.62 -5.18
C ASN A 150 2.44 15.14 -3.77
N TRP A 151 1.51 14.63 -2.97
CA TRP A 151 1.82 14.08 -1.65
C TRP A 151 2.61 12.76 -1.76
N ILE A 152 2.33 11.99 -2.81
CA ILE A 152 2.91 10.68 -3.04
C ILE A 152 3.38 10.62 -4.50
N ASP A 153 4.65 10.25 -4.68
CA ASP A 153 5.27 9.93 -5.96
C ASP A 153 6.20 8.74 -5.76
N PHE A 154 5.93 7.65 -6.47
CA PHE A 154 6.75 6.43 -6.39
C PHE A 154 7.91 6.44 -7.39
N ARG A 155 8.01 7.47 -8.23
CA ARG A 155 9.15 7.62 -9.12
C ARG A 155 10.38 7.92 -8.28
N LYS A 156 11.46 7.17 -8.52
CA LYS A 156 12.76 7.49 -7.94
C LYS A 156 13.19 8.86 -8.47
N VAL A 157 13.27 9.84 -7.59
CA VAL A 157 13.78 11.16 -7.93
C VAL A 157 15.21 10.97 -8.44
N VAL A 158 15.42 11.25 -9.72
CA VAL A 158 16.77 11.32 -10.28
C VAL A 158 17.39 12.61 -9.74
N ALA A 159 18.59 12.50 -9.16
CA ALA A 159 19.30 13.65 -8.60
C ALA A 159 19.31 14.83 -9.61
N GLY A 160 18.67 15.94 -9.25
CA GLY A 160 18.55 17.14 -10.09
C GLY A 160 17.13 17.51 -10.54
N GLU A 161 16.12 16.67 -10.33
CA GLU A 161 14.72 17.00 -10.67
C GLU A 161 13.89 17.28 -9.40
N ARG A 162 13.54 18.56 -9.19
CA ARG A 162 12.55 19.10 -8.23
C ARG A 162 12.92 18.97 -6.74
N GLU A 163 13.75 19.89 -6.25
CA GLU A 163 13.97 20.08 -4.80
C GLU A 163 12.80 20.80 -4.10
N ASP A 164 11.87 21.43 -4.83
CA ASP A 164 10.93 22.40 -4.24
C ASP A 164 9.51 21.88 -3.94
N VAL A 165 9.17 20.63 -4.29
CA VAL A 165 7.82 20.09 -4.04
C VAL A 165 7.88 19.01 -2.95
N PRO A 166 7.36 19.27 -1.74
CA PRO A 166 7.38 18.28 -0.67
C PRO A 166 6.53 17.06 -1.07
N CYS A 167 7.19 15.91 -1.14
CA CYS A 167 6.61 14.61 -1.46
C CYS A 167 7.11 13.57 -0.45
N ILE A 168 6.31 12.57 -0.13
CA ILE A 168 6.73 11.47 0.75
C ILE A 168 7.89 10.70 0.09
N CYS A 169 9.06 10.72 0.72
CA CYS A 169 10.18 9.84 0.39
C CYS A 169 9.88 8.44 0.95
N MET A 170 9.66 7.45 0.09
CA MET A 170 9.24 6.12 0.55
C MET A 170 10.31 5.38 1.37
N ASP A 171 11.59 5.60 1.10
CA ASP A 171 12.68 4.97 1.88
C ASP A 171 12.72 5.52 3.32
N GLU A 172 12.59 6.83 3.45
CA GLU A 172 12.51 7.52 4.74
C GLU A 172 11.21 7.15 5.50
N TYR A 173 10.07 7.16 4.78
CA TYR A 173 8.78 6.76 5.33
C TYR A 173 8.83 5.33 5.88
N MET A 174 9.35 4.37 5.12
CA MET A 174 9.47 2.98 5.57
C MET A 174 10.43 2.84 6.76
N HIS A 175 11.48 3.66 6.82
CA HIS A 175 12.40 3.65 7.95
C HIS A 175 11.67 4.07 9.23
N TYR A 176 10.99 5.22 9.24
CA TYR A 176 10.36 5.77 10.44
C TYR A 176 9.01 5.13 10.79
N ALA A 177 8.27 4.58 9.83
CA ALA A 177 7.05 3.81 10.07
C ALA A 177 7.32 2.47 10.80
N SER A 178 8.59 2.08 10.94
CA SER A 178 8.97 0.95 11.77
C SER A 178 8.76 1.28 13.25
N THR A 179 8.12 0.35 13.97
CA THR A 179 8.00 0.43 15.44
C THR A 179 9.36 0.46 16.15
N LEU A 180 10.43 0.05 15.47
CA LEU A 180 11.80 0.10 16.00
C LEU A 180 12.50 1.46 15.78
N ASN A 181 11.88 2.38 15.04
CA ASN A 181 12.47 3.65 14.62
C ASN A 181 11.54 4.86 14.87
N GLY A 182 10.56 4.75 15.77
CA GLY A 182 9.72 5.87 16.20
C GLY A 182 8.24 5.72 15.89
N ASP A 183 7.86 4.75 15.05
CA ASP A 183 6.48 4.52 14.60
C ASP A 183 5.82 5.81 14.07
N ILE A 184 6.55 6.52 13.21
CA ILE A 184 6.12 7.79 12.64
C ILE A 184 5.56 7.57 11.25
N HIS A 185 4.36 8.11 11.03
CA HIS A 185 3.64 8.05 9.76
C HIS A 185 3.42 9.46 9.24
N LEU A 186 4.15 9.85 8.19
CA LEU A 186 3.91 11.08 7.46
C LEU A 186 2.58 10.96 6.69
N VAL A 187 1.63 11.86 6.95
CA VAL A 187 0.29 11.84 6.34
C VAL A 187 0.21 12.86 5.21
N VAL A 188 0.71 14.07 5.46
CA VAL A 188 0.83 15.15 4.48
C VAL A 188 2.28 15.63 4.50
N PRO A 189 3.04 15.49 3.40
CA PRO A 189 4.45 15.82 3.41
C PRO A 189 4.69 17.29 3.73
N GLY A 190 5.59 17.54 4.69
CA GLY A 190 5.92 18.87 5.21
C GLY A 190 4.91 19.49 6.19
N GLU A 191 3.75 18.85 6.43
CA GLU A 191 2.64 19.47 7.17
C GLU A 191 2.19 18.63 8.37
N PHE A 192 1.89 17.34 8.15
CA PHE A 192 1.28 16.50 9.19
C PHE A 192 1.95 15.12 9.25
N LEU A 193 2.40 14.77 10.44
CA LEU A 193 2.81 13.41 10.81
C LEU A 193 2.03 12.92 12.03
N LEU A 194 1.93 11.61 12.14
CA LEU A 194 1.39 10.90 13.30
C LEU A 194 2.51 10.10 13.93
N PHE A 195 2.51 10.00 15.26
CA PHE A 195 3.50 9.26 16.02
C PHE A 195 2.89 8.76 17.32
N ASP A 196 3.50 7.73 17.91
CA ASP A 196 3.09 7.22 19.21
C ASP A 196 3.49 8.16 20.36
N ALA A 197 2.62 8.27 21.37
CA ALA A 197 2.88 9.14 22.51
C ALA A 197 4.19 8.72 23.24
N PRO A 198 5.09 9.66 23.58
CA PRO A 198 6.33 9.33 24.24
C PRO A 198 6.09 8.63 25.58
N SER A 199 6.85 7.56 25.86
CA SER A 199 6.69 6.79 27.09
C SER A 199 7.46 7.42 28.25
N GLY A 200 6.79 7.57 29.39
CA GLY A 200 7.45 7.95 30.64
C GLY A 200 8.38 6.86 31.21
N SER A 201 8.26 5.61 30.74
CA SER A 201 9.09 4.49 31.22
C SER A 201 10.54 4.52 30.73
N VAL A 202 10.87 5.39 29.76
CA VAL A 202 12.21 5.43 29.12
C VAL A 202 13.27 6.15 29.98
N GLY A 203 12.86 6.96 30.95
CA GLY A 203 13.79 7.68 31.82
C GLY A 203 14.72 8.60 31.03
N SER A 204 16.04 8.42 31.18
CA SER A 204 17.08 9.20 30.50
C SER A 204 17.62 8.56 29.21
N ALA A 205 17.18 7.34 28.88
CA ALA A 205 17.56 6.69 27.63
C ALA A 205 16.74 7.26 26.44
N PRO A 206 17.19 7.09 25.19
CA PRO A 206 16.38 7.47 24.03
C PRO A 206 15.21 6.50 23.80
N TRP A 207 15.36 5.23 24.15
CA TRP A 207 14.35 4.19 23.99
C TRP A 207 14.56 3.02 24.96
N VAL A 208 13.50 2.21 25.14
CA VAL A 208 13.51 0.95 25.90
C VAL A 208 12.66 -0.09 25.20
N ASP A 209 13.06 -1.35 25.23
CA ASP A 209 12.23 -2.46 24.75
C ASP A 209 11.40 -3.02 25.92
N GLU A 210 10.07 -2.91 25.83
CA GLU A 210 9.13 -3.29 26.88
C GLU A 210 7.98 -4.11 26.28
N GLY A 211 7.77 -5.34 26.77
CA GLY A 211 6.69 -6.21 26.27
C GLY A 211 6.84 -6.59 24.79
N GLY A 212 8.07 -6.71 24.29
CA GLY A 212 8.34 -7.02 22.87
C GLY A 212 8.10 -5.85 21.91
N ARG A 213 7.91 -4.63 22.43
CA ARG A 213 7.79 -3.41 21.62
C ARG A 213 8.84 -2.40 22.07
N ARG A 214 9.39 -1.65 21.12
CA ARG A 214 10.25 -0.51 21.43
C ARG A 214 9.39 0.70 21.78
N ARG A 215 9.73 1.38 22.86
CA ARG A 215 9.13 2.63 23.29
C ARG A 215 10.17 3.74 23.30
N PHE A 216 9.77 4.94 22.90
CA PHE A 216 10.66 6.08 22.78
C PHE A 216 10.34 7.15 23.82
N GLY A 217 11.39 7.80 24.33
CA GLY A 217 11.27 8.93 25.23
C GLY A 217 11.01 10.23 24.46
N ALA A 218 10.58 11.28 25.17
CA ALA A 218 10.33 12.58 24.54
C ALA A 218 11.58 13.19 23.90
N ALA A 219 12.77 12.94 24.45
CA ALA A 219 14.04 13.41 23.92
C ALA A 219 14.34 12.83 22.51
N PHE A 220 14.05 11.55 22.29
CA PHE A 220 14.22 10.92 20.97
C PHE A 220 13.36 11.62 19.91
N TYR A 221 12.08 11.88 20.24
CA TYR A 221 11.19 12.58 19.31
C TYR A 221 11.60 14.03 19.12
N ALA A 222 12.13 14.72 20.13
CA ALA A 222 12.59 16.10 20.00
C ALA A 222 13.70 16.23 18.94
N ASP A 223 14.73 15.37 19.01
CA ASP A 223 15.83 15.37 18.04
C ASP A 223 15.33 15.04 16.62
N LEU A 224 14.43 14.07 16.51
CA LEU A 224 13.83 13.67 15.23
C LEU A 224 12.90 14.75 14.66
N PHE A 225 12.14 15.43 15.50
CA PHE A 225 11.25 16.53 15.13
C PHE A 225 12.03 17.74 14.63
N GLU A 226 13.18 18.05 15.23
CA GLU A 226 14.08 19.07 14.70
C GLU A 226 14.57 18.72 13.29
N TYR A 227 15.01 17.47 13.08
CA TYR A 227 15.41 16.98 11.75
C TYR A 227 14.29 17.07 10.71
N LEU A 228 13.06 16.70 11.10
CA LEU A 228 11.88 16.72 10.24
C LEU A 228 11.24 18.11 10.09
N GLY A 229 11.78 19.15 10.75
CA GLY A 229 11.27 20.52 10.68
C GLY A 229 9.93 20.74 11.40
N VAL A 230 9.60 19.92 12.41
CA VAL A 230 8.37 20.03 13.19
C VAL A 230 8.48 21.20 14.16
N VAL A 231 7.52 22.12 14.09
CA VAL A 231 7.46 23.33 14.94
C VAL A 231 6.34 23.29 15.99
N LEU A 232 5.39 22.36 15.86
CA LEU A 232 4.22 22.25 16.73
C LEU A 232 3.90 20.77 16.98
N VAL A 233 3.72 20.42 18.26
CA VAL A 233 3.23 19.11 18.70
C VAL A 233 1.89 19.30 19.40
N VAL A 234 0.88 18.56 18.97
CA VAL A 234 -0.45 18.55 19.57
C VAL A 234 -0.65 17.22 20.29
N ARG A 235 -1.05 17.27 21.57
CA ARG A 235 -1.33 16.09 22.40
C ARG A 235 -2.75 16.11 22.92
#